data_AF-A0A7W1JWP0-F1
#
_entry.id   AF-A0A7W1JWP0-F1
#
_cell.length_a   1.000
_cell.length_b   1.000
_cell.length_c   1.000
_cell.angle_alpha   90.00
_cell.angle_beta   90.00
_cell.angle_gamma   90.00
#
_symmetry.space_group_name_H-M   'P 1'
#
loop_
_entity.id
_entity.type
_entity.pdbx_description
1 polymer ?
#
loop_
_entity_poly.entity_id
_entity_poly.type
_entity_poly.pdbx_seq_one_letter_code
_entity_poly.pdbx_strand_id
1 'polypeptide(L)' 'DRLDLSGAEIKQAIEAGVPIVVSTDAHSVRGLGNMRLAIHTARRGWATAAAIVNTRPLAEVLRRR' A
#
# COMPACT_ATOMS: atom_id res chain seq x y z
N ASP A 1 -11.16 -16.77 0.69
CA ASP A 1 -10.78 -15.42 1.17
C ASP A 1 -9.34 -15.09 0.85
N ARG A 2 -9.06 -13.82 0.53
CA ARG A 2 -7.70 -13.25 0.43
C ARG A 2 -7.44 -12.46 1.72
N LEU A 3 -6.20 -12.46 2.18
CA LEU A 3 -5.79 -11.63 3.32
C LEU A 3 -5.50 -10.17 2.92
N ASP A 4 -5.21 -9.93 1.64
CA ASP A 4 -4.93 -8.60 1.09
C ASP A 4 -6.20 -7.83 0.76
N LEU A 5 -6.15 -6.50 0.88
CA LEU A 5 -7.23 -5.61 0.46
C LEU A 5 -7.41 -5.64 -1.06
N SER A 6 -8.66 -5.77 -1.49
CA SER A 6 -9.12 -5.47 -2.84
C SER A 6 -9.13 -3.96 -3.11
N GLY A 7 -9.32 -3.56 -4.38
CA GLY A 7 -9.44 -2.14 -4.72
C GLY A 7 -10.62 -1.45 -4.03
N ALA A 8 -11.75 -2.15 -3.83
CA ALA A 8 -12.90 -1.58 -3.12
C ALA A 8 -12.59 -1.33 -1.63
N GLU A 9 -11.93 -2.28 -0.97
CA GLU A 9 -11.53 -2.14 0.43
C GLU A 9 -10.45 -1.05 0.61
N ILE A 10 -9.54 -0.89 -0.35
CA ILE A 10 -8.59 0.23 -0.37
C ILE A 10 -9.32 1.57 -0.44
N LYS A 11 -10.32 1.70 -1.31
CA LYS A 11 -11.11 2.94 -1.42
C LYS A 11 -11.83 3.25 -0.10
N GLN A 12 -12.44 2.25 0.52
CA GLN A 12 -13.09 2.40 1.84
C GLN A 12 -12.10 2.82 2.93
N ALA A 13 -10.91 2.20 2.97
CA ALA A 13 -9.88 2.56 3.94
C ALA A 13 -9.39 4.02 3.76
N ILE A 14 -9.24 4.48 2.51
CA ILE A 14 -8.89 5.87 2.20
C ILE A 14 -10.01 6.83 2.65
N GLU A 15 -11.26 6.51 2.37
CA GLU A 15 -12.43 7.29 2.80
C GLU A 15 -12.54 7.37 4.33
N ALA A 16 -12.09 6.33 5.04
CA ALA A 16 -11.98 6.32 6.50
C ALA A 16 -10.73 7.02 7.06
N GLY A 17 -9.88 7.60 6.20
CA GLY A 17 -8.66 8.30 6.60
C GLY A 17 -7.51 7.38 7.05
N VAL A 18 -7.58 6.08 6.72
CA VAL A 18 -6.56 5.10 7.08
C VAL A 18 -5.42 5.16 6.06
N PRO A 19 -4.15 5.32 6.49
CA PRO A 19 -3.02 5.30 5.58
C PRO A 19 -2.76 3.89 5.03
N ILE A 20 -2.39 3.78 3.76
CA ILE A 20 -2.19 2.51 3.06
C ILE A 20 -0.70 2.18 2.94
N VAL A 21 -0.34 0.93 3.23
CA VAL A 21 0.99 0.37 2.95
C VAL A 21 0.88 -0.57 1.74
N VAL A 22 1.81 -0.44 0.81
CA VAL A 22 1.94 -1.31 -0.35
C VAL A 22 3.13 -2.25 -0.12
N SER A 23 2.88 -3.56 -0.21
CA SER A 23 3.87 -4.62 0.06
C SER A 23 3.73 -5.76 -0.94
N THR A 24 4.79 -6.54 -1.11
CA THR A 24 4.80 -7.76 -1.94
C THR A 24 4.70 -9.05 -1.13
N ASP A 25 4.80 -8.96 0.20
CA ASP A 25 4.95 -10.11 1.09
C ASP A 25 6.01 -11.12 0.60
N ALA A 26 7.18 -10.57 0.23
CA ALA A 26 8.19 -11.34 -0.48
C ALA A 26 8.95 -12.27 0.48
N HIS A 27 8.92 -13.57 0.17
CA HIS A 27 9.71 -14.62 0.84
C HIS A 27 10.98 -14.99 0.04
N SER A 28 11.28 -14.23 -1.01
CA SER A 28 12.50 -14.34 -1.82
C SER A 28 12.76 -13.04 -2.58
N VAL A 29 14.00 -12.82 -3.04
CA VAL A 29 14.37 -11.64 -3.85
C VAL A 29 13.50 -11.54 -5.11
N ARG A 30 13.21 -12.67 -5.77
CA ARG A 30 12.32 -12.70 -6.95
C ARG A 30 10.93 -12.15 -6.64
N GLY A 31 10.41 -12.38 -5.43
CA GLY A 31 9.10 -11.91 -5.00
C GLY A 31 8.96 -10.39 -4.97
N LEU A 32 10.07 -9.63 -4.84
CA LEU A 32 10.05 -8.17 -4.89
C LEU A 32 9.52 -7.63 -6.23
N GLY A 33 9.61 -8.41 -7.32
CA GLY A 33 9.04 -8.06 -8.63
C GLY A 33 7.52 -7.87 -8.62
N ASN A 34 6.81 -8.39 -7.62
CA ASN A 34 5.37 -8.24 -7.47
C ASN A 34 4.93 -6.82 -7.08
N MET A 35 5.87 -5.90 -6.80
CA MET A 35 5.54 -4.53 -6.38
C MET A 35 4.64 -3.82 -7.40
N ARG A 36 4.83 -4.08 -8.70
CA ARG A 36 3.93 -3.56 -9.75
C ARG A 36 2.48 -3.98 -9.52
N LEU A 37 2.22 -5.23 -9.13
CA LEU A 37 0.86 -5.74 -8.89
C LEU A 37 0.22 -5.07 -7.68
N ALA A 38 0.98 -4.86 -6.62
CA ALA A 38 0.53 -4.17 -5.41
C ALA A 38 0.17 -2.70 -5.72
N ILE A 39 1.00 -1.99 -6.51
CA ILE A 39 0.71 -0.63 -7.00
C ILE A 39 -0.54 -0.61 -7.88
N HIS A 40 -0.71 -1.58 -8.79
CA HIS A 40 -1.91 -1.66 -9.62
C HIS A 40 -3.18 -1.85 -8.79
N THR A 41 -3.12 -2.64 -7.73
CA THR A 41 -4.24 -2.83 -6.81
C THR A 41 -4.56 -1.54 -6.04
N ALA A 42 -3.55 -0.82 -5.54
CA ALA A 42 -3.74 0.49 -4.93
C ALA A 42 -4.39 1.50 -5.89
N ARG A 43 -3.94 1.56 -7.15
CA ARG A 43 -4.54 2.43 -8.18
C ARG A 43 -5.99 2.08 -8.48
N ARG A 44 -6.36 0.79 -8.50
CA ARG A 44 -7.77 0.37 -8.64
C ARG A 44 -8.65 0.86 -7.48
N GLY A 45 -8.07 1.02 -6.30
CA GLY A 45 -8.72 1.65 -5.13
C GLY A 45 -8.59 3.16 -5.07
N TRP A 46 -8.18 3.81 -6.17
CA TRP A 46 -8.07 5.26 -6.31
C TRP A 46 -7.04 5.90 -5.38
N ALA A 47 -6.08 5.11 -4.89
CA ALA A 47 -5.01 5.62 -4.05
C ALA A 47 -4.11 6.61 -4.83
N THR A 48 -3.93 7.79 -4.27
CA THR A 48 -2.89 8.75 -4.69
C THR A 48 -1.64 8.58 -3.83
N ALA A 49 -0.52 9.20 -4.21
CA ALA A 49 0.71 9.14 -3.42
C ALA A 49 0.50 9.59 -1.96
N ALA A 50 -0.33 10.62 -1.73
CA ALA A 50 -0.63 11.12 -0.40
C ALA A 50 -1.27 10.08 0.55
N ALA A 51 -2.01 9.11 -0.01
CA ALA A 51 -2.62 8.02 0.75
C ALA A 51 -1.64 6.87 1.06
N ILE A 52 -0.49 6.80 0.38
CA ILE A 52 0.46 5.69 0.47
C ILE A 52 1.65 6.05 1.36
N VAL A 53 1.84 5.30 2.46
CA VAL A 53 2.94 5.49 3.42
C VAL A 53 4.31 5.36 2.75
N ASN A 54 4.48 4.41 1.82
CA ASN A 54 5.76 4.13 1.15
C ASN A 54 6.31 5.31 0.32
N THR A 55 5.51 6.34 0.04
CA THR A 55 5.95 7.53 -0.73
C THR A 55 6.51 8.64 0.15
N ARG A 56 6.38 8.52 1.47
CA ARG A 56 6.84 9.53 2.43
C ARG A 56 8.35 9.46 2.62
N PRO A 57 9.01 10.58 2.98
CA PRO A 57 10.42 10.55 3.36
C PRO A 57 10.66 9.58 4.53
N LEU A 58 11.79 8.85 4.49
CA LEU A 58 12.13 7.85 5.51
C LEU A 58 12.10 8.42 6.94
N ALA A 59 12.61 9.64 7.14
CA ALA A 59 12.60 10.31 8.45
C ALA A 59 11.19 10.53 9.00
N GLU A 60 10.20 10.76 8.14
CA GLU A 60 8.80 10.89 8.56
C GLU A 60 8.24 9.55 9.02
N VAL A 61 8.52 8.46 8.27
CA VAL A 61 8.05 7.11 8.57
C VAL A 61 8.64 6.60 9.90
N LEU A 62 9.90 6.91 10.18
CA LEU A 62 10.59 6.46 11.40
C LEU A 62 10.28 7.30 12.65
N ARG A 63 9.56 8.43 12.50
CA ARG A 63 9.23 9.29 13.63
C ARG A 63 8.29 8.55 14.58
N ARG A 64 8.78 8.22 15.77
CA ARG A 64 7.96 7.68 16.87
C ARG A 64 7.00 8.77 17.35
N ARG A 65 5.73 8.42 17.49
CA ARG A 65 4.73 9.25 18.17
C ARG A 65 4.90 9.12 19.69
#